data_AF-A0A7W1AF36-F1
#
_entry.id   AF-A0A7W1AF36-F1
#
_cell.length_a   1.000
_cell.length_b   1.000
_cell.length_c   1.000
_cell.angle_alpha   90.00
_cell.angle_beta   90.00
_cell.angle_gamma   90.00
#
_symmetry.space_group_name_H-M   'P 1'
#
loop_
_entity.id
_entity.type
_entity.pdbx_description
1 polymer ?
#
loop_
_entity_poly.entity_id
_entity_poly.type
_entity_poly.pdbx_seq_one_letter_code
_entity_poly.pdbx_strand_id
1 'polypeptide(L)'
;MPRKSTPRQRTVDSRQAADFRRRLLRWFRRCGRDLPWRRTRDPYRVLVSEFMLQQTQVSRVEAYYHRFLERYPTIEILAGSEPTVVRESWAGLGYYRRAANLHRLAQEVIRDH
;
A
#
# COMPACT_ATOMS: atom_id res chain seq x y z
N MET A 1 -22.72 14.35 -36.58
CA MET A 1 -22.41 14.23 -35.13
C MET A 1 -22.61 12.78 -34.71
N PRO A 2 -21.56 12.00 -34.37
CA PRO A 2 -21.76 10.61 -33.91
C PRO A 2 -22.31 10.59 -32.49
N ARG A 3 -23.37 9.82 -32.26
CA ARG A 3 -23.94 9.57 -30.92
C ARG A 3 -22.93 8.78 -30.09
N LYS A 4 -22.57 9.29 -28.90
CA LYS A 4 -21.76 8.56 -27.91
C LYS A 4 -22.54 7.32 -27.47
N SER A 5 -22.03 6.13 -27.78
CA SER A 5 -22.56 4.85 -27.30
C SER A 5 -22.39 4.75 -25.79
N THR A 6 -23.48 4.79 -25.04
CA THR A 6 -23.48 4.55 -23.58
C THR A 6 -22.92 3.14 -23.31
N PRO A 7 -21.92 2.97 -22.41
CA PRO A 7 -21.42 1.64 -22.10
C PRO A 7 -22.51 0.83 -21.41
N ARG A 8 -22.86 -0.31 -22.01
CA ARG A 8 -23.86 -1.25 -21.49
C ARG A 8 -23.31 -1.87 -20.21
N GLN A 9 -23.90 -1.54 -19.06
CA GLN A 9 -23.53 -2.17 -17.78
C GLN A 9 -23.82 -3.67 -17.87
N ARG A 10 -22.76 -4.49 -17.89
CA ARG A 10 -22.87 -5.94 -17.78
C ARG A 10 -23.06 -6.28 -16.31
N THR A 11 -24.26 -6.70 -15.94
CA THR A 11 -24.51 -7.30 -14.62
C THR A 11 -23.78 -8.64 -14.57
N VAL A 12 -22.81 -8.77 -13.67
CA VAL A 12 -22.14 -10.05 -13.42
C VAL A 12 -23.08 -10.91 -12.58
N ASP A 13 -23.37 -12.12 -13.03
CA ASP A 13 -24.18 -13.07 -12.25
C ASP A 13 -23.48 -13.37 -10.91
N SER A 14 -24.24 -13.24 -9.82
CA SER A 14 -23.82 -13.55 -8.45
C SER A 14 -23.17 -14.93 -8.30
N ARG A 15 -23.67 -15.94 -9.02
CA ARG A 15 -23.11 -17.31 -8.99
C ARG A 15 -21.75 -17.35 -9.69
N GLN A 16 -21.63 -16.69 -10.83
CA GLN A 16 -20.38 -16.57 -11.58
C GLN A 16 -19.31 -15.81 -10.76
N ALA A 17 -19.69 -14.72 -10.09
CA ALA A 17 -18.80 -13.96 -9.21
C ALA A 17 -18.32 -14.80 -8.01
N ALA A 18 -19.22 -15.58 -7.40
CA ALA A 18 -18.86 -16.47 -6.29
C ALA A 18 -17.88 -17.56 -6.74
N ASP A 19 -18.09 -18.15 -7.92
CA ASP A 19 -17.17 -19.15 -8.47
C ASP A 19 -15.79 -18.60 -8.79
N PHE A 20 -15.75 -17.43 -9.44
CA PHE A 20 -14.50 -16.72 -9.72
C PHE A 20 -13.72 -16.43 -8.43
N ARG A 21 -14.38 -15.88 -7.40
CA ARG A 21 -13.76 -15.61 -6.10
C ARG A 21 -13.17 -16.88 -5.48
N ARG A 22 -13.90 -18.00 -5.49
CA ARG A 22 -13.40 -19.28 -4.96
C ARG A 22 -12.15 -19.75 -5.71
N ARG A 23 -12.16 -19.68 -7.04
CA ARG A 23 -11.02 -20.07 -7.88
C ARG A 23 -9.80 -19.17 -7.63
N LEU A 24 -10.00 -17.85 -7.60
CA LEU A 24 -8.95 -16.88 -7.34
C LEU A 24 -8.32 -17.09 -5.95
N LEU A 25 -9.13 -17.25 -4.91
CA LEU A 25 -8.62 -17.49 -3.55
C LEU A 25 -7.89 -18.84 -3.44
N ARG A 26 -8.37 -19.88 -4.14
CA ARG A 26 -7.68 -21.18 -4.18
C ARG A 26 -6.31 -21.06 -4.84
N TRP A 27 -6.21 -20.35 -5.95
CA TRP A 27 -4.94 -20.08 -6.62
C TRP A 27 -4.02 -19.23 -5.74
N PHE A 28 -4.52 -18.15 -5.14
CA PHE A 28 -3.72 -17.25 -4.31
C PHE A 28 -3.11 -17.97 -3.10
N ARG A 29 -3.83 -18.89 -2.47
CA ARG A 29 -3.28 -19.73 -1.39
C ARG A 29 -2.11 -20.61 -1.81
N ARG A 30 -1.99 -20.96 -3.10
CA ARG A 30 -0.94 -21.85 -3.63
C ARG A 30 0.21 -21.08 -4.29
N CYS A 31 -0.11 -19.98 -4.97
CA CYS A 31 0.82 -19.25 -5.83
C CYS A 31 1.11 -17.82 -5.35
N GLY A 32 0.46 -17.38 -4.26
CA GLY A 32 0.68 -16.05 -3.70
C GLY A 32 2.12 -15.92 -3.22
N ARG A 33 2.83 -14.90 -3.74
CA ARG A 33 4.17 -14.57 -3.27
C ARG A 33 4.13 -14.22 -1.78
N ASP A 34 5.12 -14.75 -1.07
CA ASP A 34 5.35 -14.47 0.32
C ASP A 34 6.13 -13.15 0.45
N LEU A 35 5.48 -12.12 0.99
CA LEU A 35 6.01 -10.76 1.06
C LEU A 35 5.92 -10.27 2.50
N PRO A 36 6.90 -9.49 3.01
CA PRO A 36 6.95 -9.10 4.42
C PRO A 36 5.67 -8.43 4.94
N TRP A 37 5.07 -7.55 4.14
CA TRP A 37 3.82 -6.86 4.47
C TRP A 37 2.56 -7.74 4.40
N ARG A 38 2.64 -8.95 3.83
CA ARG A 38 1.56 -9.95 3.86
C ARG A 38 1.58 -10.85 5.10
N ARG A 39 2.69 -10.84 5.85
CA ARG A 39 2.87 -11.64 7.08
C ARG A 39 2.38 -10.93 8.34
N THR A 40 1.80 -9.74 8.20
CA THR A 40 1.31 -8.92 9.31
C THR A 40 -0.13 -8.47 9.08
N ARG A 41 -0.83 -8.16 10.17
CA ARG A 41 -2.15 -7.48 10.16
C ARG A 41 -2.08 -6.09 10.81
N ASP A 42 -0.89 -5.64 11.17
CA ASP A 42 -0.65 -4.30 11.71
C ASP A 42 -0.99 -3.24 10.64
N PRO A 43 -1.97 -2.35 10.90
CA PRO A 43 -2.44 -1.37 9.92
C PRO A 43 -1.35 -0.37 9.53
N TYR A 44 -0.46 0.01 10.45
CA TYR A 44 0.63 0.93 10.15
C TYR A 44 1.62 0.30 9.17
N ARG A 45 2.02 -0.95 9.43
CA ARG A 45 2.93 -1.69 8.55
C ARG A 45 2.34 -1.93 7.16
N VAL A 46 1.05 -2.26 7.09
CA VAL A 46 0.33 -2.38 5.81
C VAL A 46 0.32 -1.04 5.08
N LEU A 47 -0.05 0.06 5.76
CA LEU A 47 -0.07 1.41 5.20
C LEU A 47 1.27 1.83 4.59
N VAL A 48 2.36 1.62 5.33
CA VAL A 48 3.73 1.91 4.84
C VAL A 48 4.01 1.15 3.54
N SER A 49 3.70 -0.15 3.50
CA SER A 49 3.93 -0.96 2.30
C SER A 49 3.14 -0.46 1.09
N GLU A 50 1.87 -0.07 1.28
CA GLU A 50 1.01 0.43 0.20
C GLU A 50 1.53 1.77 -0.35
N PHE A 51 1.97 2.68 0.51
CA PHE A 51 2.62 3.93 0.07
C PHE A 51 3.90 3.66 -0.73
N MET A 52 4.72 2.70 -0.29
CA MET A 52 5.95 2.33 -1.00
C MET A 52 5.69 1.65 -2.34
N LEU A 53 4.65 0.83 -2.45
CA LEU A 53 4.33 0.04 -3.66
C LEU A 53 3.73 0.86 -4.81
N GLN A 54 3.29 2.10 -4.55
CA GLN A 54 2.84 3.00 -5.60
C GLN A 54 3.95 3.28 -6.62
N GLN A 55 3.76 2.86 -7.88
CA GLN A 55 4.69 3.10 -8.99
C GLN A 55 6.14 2.65 -8.70
N THR A 56 6.33 1.67 -7.80
CA THR A 56 7.64 1.14 -7.42
C THR A 56 7.63 -0.39 -7.53
N GLN A 57 8.71 -0.97 -8.03
CA GLN A 57 8.83 -2.43 -8.14
C GLN A 57 8.92 -3.09 -6.75
N VAL A 58 8.29 -4.25 -6.61
CA VAL A 58 8.20 -5.01 -5.35
C VAL A 58 9.57 -5.34 -4.76
N SER A 59 10.52 -5.80 -5.59
CA SER A 59 11.89 -6.12 -5.16
C SER A 59 12.61 -4.92 -4.53
N ARG A 60 12.34 -3.71 -5.02
CA ARG A 60 12.90 -2.48 -4.45
C ARG A 60 12.24 -2.15 -3.11
N VAL A 61 10.92 -2.33 -3.00
CA VAL A 61 10.19 -2.07 -1.76
C VAL A 61 10.62 -3.04 -0.66
N GLU A 62 10.85 -4.32 -0.95
CA GLU A 62 11.32 -5.30 0.03
C GLU A 62 12.57 -4.82 0.79
N ALA A 63 13.58 -4.29 0.09
CA ALA A 63 14.80 -3.78 0.72
C ALA A 63 14.57 -2.52 1.58
N TYR A 64 13.65 -1.63 1.19
CA TYR A 64 13.41 -0.38 1.90
C TYR A 64 12.43 -0.52 3.06
N TYR A 65 11.46 -1.41 2.93
CA TYR A 65 10.40 -1.62 3.90
C TYR A 65 10.97 -2.01 5.27
N HIS A 66 11.94 -2.94 5.31
CA HIS A 66 12.59 -3.34 6.56
C HIS A 66 13.33 -2.18 7.22
N ARG A 67 14.22 -1.49 6.49
CA ARG A 67 14.99 -0.35 7.00
C ARG A 67 14.11 0.79 7.49
N PHE A 68 13.00 1.03 6.80
CA PHE A 68 12.06 2.07 7.19
C PHE A 68 11.35 1.73 8.49
N LEU A 69 10.88 0.49 8.66
CA LEU A 69 10.21 0.04 9.88
C LEU A 69 11.17 -0.16 11.07
N GLU A 70 12.45 -0.39 10.82
CA GLU A 70 13.46 -0.36 11.88
C GLU A 70 13.63 1.06 12.44
N ARG A 71 13.61 2.08 11.56
CA ARG A 71 13.75 3.48 11.96
C ARG A 71 12.47 4.07 12.54
N TYR A 72 11.33 3.70 11.98
CA TYR A 72 10.01 4.14 12.39
C TYR A 72 9.15 2.90 12.70
N PRO A 73 9.33 2.29 13.88
CA PRO A 73 8.63 1.05 14.20
C PRO A 73 7.14 1.27 14.49
N THR A 74 6.73 2.51 14.78
CA THR A 74 5.34 2.87 15.06
C THR A 74 4.93 4.17 14.34
N ILE A 75 3.62 4.40 14.22
CA ILE A 75 3.08 5.58 13.57
C ILE A 75 3.36 6.87 14.37
N GLU A 76 3.41 6.78 15.69
CA GLU A 76 3.77 7.86 16.61
C GLU A 76 5.19 8.35 16.35
N ILE A 77 6.14 7.42 16.23
CA ILE A 77 7.56 7.74 15.95
C ILE A 77 7.68 8.39 14.57
N LEU A 78 6.94 7.88 13.58
CA LEU A 78 6.90 8.51 12.26
C LEU A 78 6.33 9.93 12.33
N ALA A 79 5.20 10.13 12.99
CA ALA A 79 4.51 11.41 13.10
C ALA A 79 5.38 12.48 13.79
N GLY A 80 6.07 12.11 14.88
CA GLY A 80 6.94 12.99 15.65
C GLY A 80 8.33 13.24 15.05
N SER A 81 8.68 12.55 13.95
CA SER A 81 9.98 12.72 13.29
C SER A 81 10.04 13.98 12.42
N GLU A 82 11.24 14.52 12.25
CA GLU A 82 11.50 15.67 11.36
C GLU A 82 11.15 15.34 9.90
N PRO A 83 10.36 16.18 9.18
CA PRO A 83 9.95 15.91 7.80
C PRO A 83 11.11 15.68 6.84
N THR A 84 12.23 16.37 7.07
CA THR A 84 13.46 16.24 6.28
C THR A 84 14.06 14.84 6.41
N VAL A 85 14.12 14.33 7.64
CA VAL A 85 14.67 13.01 7.99
C VAL A 85 13.78 11.88 7.47
N VAL A 86 12.45 12.04 7.53
CA VAL A 86 11.51 11.09 6.94
C VAL A 86 11.67 11.03 5.42
N ARG A 87 11.80 12.18 4.76
CA ARG A 87 12.02 12.27 3.32
C ARG A 87 13.36 11.65 2.90
N GLU A 88 14.42 11.85 3.67
CA GLU A 88 15.73 11.22 3.43
C GLU A 88 15.70 9.71 3.59
N SER A 89 14.90 9.20 4.54
CA SER A 89 14.69 7.75 4.72
C SER A 89 13.99 7.09 3.51
N TRP A 90 13.39 7.91 2.65
CA TRP A 90 12.75 7.52 1.39
C TRP A 90 13.65 7.68 0.17
N ALA A 91 14.86 8.25 0.34
CA ALA A 91 15.78 8.52 -0.76
C ALA A 91 16.16 7.22 -1.48
N GLY A 92 15.96 7.20 -2.80
CA GLY A 92 16.19 6.02 -3.64
C GLY A 92 14.93 5.20 -3.99
N LEU A 93 13.78 5.43 -3.35
CA LEU A 93 12.47 4.92 -3.83
C LEU A 93 11.81 5.83 -4.87
N GLY A 94 12.30 7.07 -5.01
CA GLY A 94 11.70 8.09 -5.87
C GLY A 94 10.38 8.63 -5.34
N TYR A 95 9.89 9.72 -5.95
CA TYR A 95 8.62 10.36 -5.57
C TYR A 95 8.54 10.76 -4.08
N TYR A 96 9.43 11.67 -3.65
CA TYR A 96 9.48 12.19 -2.28
C TYR A 96 8.16 12.73 -1.72
N ARG A 97 7.22 13.12 -2.60
CA ARG A 97 5.86 13.49 -2.21
C ARG A 97 5.12 12.38 -1.47
N ARG A 98 5.40 11.10 -1.75
CA ARG A 98 4.81 9.96 -1.04
C ARG A 98 5.26 9.91 0.41
N ALA A 99 6.55 10.11 0.66
CA ALA A 99 7.11 10.20 2.01
C ALA A 99 6.45 11.34 2.80
N ALA A 100 6.35 12.52 2.19
CA ALA A 100 5.72 13.69 2.81
C ALA A 100 4.23 13.47 3.09
N ASN A 101 3.51 12.82 2.18
CA ASN A 101 2.09 12.52 2.37
C ASN A 101 1.86 11.45 3.44
N LEU A 102 2.71 10.41 3.50
CA LEU A 102 2.65 9.42 4.58
C LEU A 102 2.93 10.07 5.93
N HIS A 103 3.93 10.96 5.99
CA HIS A 103 4.26 11.68 7.22
C HIS A 103 3.12 12.57 7.69
N ARG A 104 2.54 13.36 6.77
CA ARG A 104 1.35 14.18 7.07
C ARG A 104 0.19 13.32 7.57
N LEU A 105 -0.08 12.19 6.90
CA LEU A 105 -1.12 11.26 7.34
C LEU A 105 -0.85 10.73 8.74
N ALA A 106 0.40 10.37 9.07
CA ALA A 106 0.76 9.94 10.42
C ALA A 106 0.49 11.04 11.46
N GLN A 107 0.81 12.30 11.14
CA GLN A 107 0.52 13.45 12.00
C GLN A 107 -0.99 13.69 12.19
N GLU A 108 -1.77 13.56 11.12
CA GLU A 108 -3.23 13.70 11.18
C GLU A 108 -3.86 12.60 12.05
N VAL A 109 -3.43 11.35 11.88
CA VAL A 109 -3.93 10.22 12.68
C VAL A 109 -3.65 10.43 14.17
N ILE A 110 -2.43 10.84 14.55
CA ILE A 110 -2.06 11.06 15.96
C ILE A 110 -2.76 12.27 16.58
N ARG A 111 -3.10 13.28 15.77
CA ARG A 111 -3.79 14.48 16.26
C ARG A 111 -5.27 14.21 16.52
N ASP A 112 -5.90 13.45 15.64
CA ASP A 112 -7.36 13.35 15.56
C ASP A 112 -7.92 12.02 16.15
N HIS A 113 -7.04 11.08 16.56
CA HIS A 113 -7.37 9.79 17.17
C HIS A 113 -6.37 9.38 18.25
#